data_AF-A0A2N7RRT8-F1
#
_entry.id   AF-A0A2N7RRT8-F1
#
_cell.length_a   1.000
_cell.length_b   1.000
_cell.length_c   1.000
_cell.angle_alpha   90.00
_cell.angle_beta   90.00
_cell.angle_gamma   90.00
#
_symmetry.space_group_name_H-M   'P 1'
#
loop_
_entity.id
_entity.type
_entity.pdbx_description
1 polymer ?
#
loop_
_entity_poly.entity_id
_entity_poly.type
_entity_poly.pdbx_seq_one_letter_code
_entity_poly.pdbx_strand_id
1 'polypeptide(L)'
;MKNRLMAGLGAHALGCVVFIVLSWLGFFLYTQLFGSLGSRGVAGGLALLLVFYVYAGTNLLLALLPPGRWKAVLCALLGVAVLAYLLPQHPLRAIYFSVLSGTLSWLAVLASARLAERLRG
;
A
#
# COMPACT_ATOMS: atom_id res chain seq x y z
N MET A 1 -20.41 -10.50 12.94
CA MET A 1 -19.43 -10.63 11.82
C MET A 1 -19.49 -9.48 10.83
N LYS A 2 -20.67 -9.08 10.33
CA LYS A 2 -20.86 -8.01 9.33
C LYS A 2 -20.14 -6.69 9.66
N ASN A 3 -20.30 -6.16 10.87
CA ASN A 3 -19.68 -4.88 11.27
C ASN A 3 -18.15 -4.91 11.29
N ARG A 4 -17.53 -6.05 11.64
CA ARG A 4 -16.07 -6.21 11.61
C ARG A 4 -15.54 -6.24 10.18
N LEU A 5 -16.28 -6.87 9.27
CA LEU A 5 -15.91 -6.97 7.86
C LEU A 5 -16.02 -5.61 7.17
N MET A 6 -17.10 -4.85 7.45
CA MET A 6 -17.27 -3.47 6.98
C MET A 6 -16.16 -2.55 7.51
N ALA A 7 -15.83 -2.66 8.80
CA ALA A 7 -14.73 -1.90 9.40
C ALA A 7 -13.37 -2.22 8.76
N GLY A 8 -13.10 -3.50 8.47
CA GLY A 8 -11.90 -3.92 7.75
C GLY A 8 -11.84 -3.39 6.33
N LEU A 9 -12.90 -3.60 5.55
CA LEU A 9 -13.00 -3.07 4.18
C LEU A 9 -12.84 -1.56 4.15
N GLY A 10 -13.47 -0.82 5.06
CA GLY A 10 -13.33 0.63 5.16
C GLY A 10 -11.90 1.09 5.45
N ALA A 11 -11.23 0.46 6.41
CA ALA A 11 -9.85 0.78 6.75
C ALA A 11 -8.88 0.51 5.60
N HIS A 12 -9.03 -0.62 4.92
CA HIS A 12 -8.20 -0.99 3.77
C HIS A 12 -8.50 -0.13 2.52
N ALA A 13 -9.77 0.20 2.27
CA ALA A 13 -10.15 1.12 1.20
C ALA A 13 -9.57 2.52 1.43
N LEU A 14 -9.63 3.03 2.67
CA LEU A 14 -8.98 4.28 3.04
C LEU A 14 -7.47 4.21 2.82
N GLY A 15 -6.83 3.09 3.18
CA GLY A 15 -5.43 2.82 2.86
C GLY A 15 -5.12 2.91 1.37
N CYS A 16 -6.02 2.47 0.49
CA CYS A 16 -5.89 2.63 -0.97
C CYS A 16 -5.99 4.09 -1.42
N VAL A 17 -6.93 4.86 -0.88
CA VAL A 17 -7.04 6.28 -1.19
C VAL A 17 -5.78 7.03 -0.74
N VAL A 18 -5.31 6.77 0.48
CA VAL A 18 -4.08 7.37 1.01
C VAL A 18 -2.87 6.98 0.17
N PHE A 19 -2.78 5.72 -0.28
CA PHE A 19 -1.71 5.29 -1.17
C PHE A 19 -1.70 6.11 -2.47
N ILE A 20 -2.85 6.32 -3.12
CA ILE A 20 -2.94 7.11 -4.35
C ILE A 20 -2.50 8.55 -4.11
N VAL A 21 -3.00 9.18 -3.04
CA VAL A 21 -2.67 10.57 -2.69
C VAL A 21 -1.17 10.72 -2.40
N LEU A 22 -0.60 9.84 -1.58
CA LEU A 22 0.83 9.87 -1.26
C LEU A 22 1.70 9.53 -2.47
N SER A 23 1.22 8.66 -3.37
CA SER A 23 1.92 8.40 -4.64
C SER A 23 2.05 9.68 -5.45
N TRP A 24 0.93 10.40 -5.65
CA TRP A 24 0.91 11.66 -6.38
C TRP A 24 1.77 12.74 -5.69
N LEU A 25 1.59 12.92 -4.38
CA LEU A 25 2.33 13.90 -3.59
C LEU A 25 3.84 13.63 -3.62
N GLY A 26 4.24 12.37 -3.49
CA GLY A 26 5.65 11.95 -3.56
C GLY A 26 6.28 12.33 -4.90
N PHE A 27 5.59 12.09 -6.02
CA PHE A 27 6.07 12.54 -7.33
C PHE A 27 6.11 14.05 -7.45
N PHE A 28 5.05 14.75 -7.01
CA PHE A 28 4.97 16.20 -7.07
C PHE A 28 6.16 16.84 -6.33
N LEU A 29 6.35 16.49 -5.05
CA LEU A 29 7.44 17.00 -4.22
C LEU A 29 8.81 16.65 -4.79
N TYR A 30 9.01 15.40 -5.24
CA TYR A 30 10.27 15.01 -5.87
C TYR A 30 10.58 15.90 -7.07
N THR A 31 9.59 16.15 -7.94
CA THR A 31 9.81 16.99 -9.12
C THR A 31 10.07 18.45 -8.81
N GLN A 32 9.49 18.99 -7.74
CA GLN A 32 9.76 20.36 -7.30
C GLN A 32 11.17 20.52 -6.72
N LEU A 33 11.66 19.50 -6.00
CA LEU A 33 12.93 19.58 -5.27
C LEU A 33 14.14 19.14 -6.12
N PHE A 34 13.98 18.12 -6.95
CA PHE A 34 15.09 17.47 -7.66
C PHE A 34 14.93 17.50 -9.19
N GLY A 35 13.85 18.10 -9.71
CA GLY A 35 13.54 18.13 -11.12
C GLY A 35 12.85 16.87 -11.64
N SER A 36 12.58 16.83 -12.94
CA SER A 36 11.84 15.74 -13.58
C SER A 36 12.60 14.40 -13.50
N LEU A 37 11.92 13.34 -13.07
CA LEU A 37 12.40 11.97 -13.27
C LEU A 37 12.47 11.70 -14.78
N GLY A 38 13.67 11.43 -15.29
CA GLY A 38 14.00 11.26 -16.72
C GLY A 38 13.33 10.08 -17.46
N SER A 39 12.23 9.53 -16.95
CA SER A 39 11.50 8.42 -17.58
C SER A 39 10.02 8.49 -17.19
N ARG A 40 9.27 9.40 -17.82
CA ARG A 40 7.79 9.42 -17.83
C ARG A 40 7.22 8.69 -19.05
N GLY A 41 7.90 7.64 -19.52
CA GLY A 41 7.38 6.77 -20.56
C GLY A 41 6.20 5.93 -20.06
N VAL A 42 5.40 5.39 -20.98
CA VAL A 42 4.26 4.48 -20.70
C VAL A 42 4.66 3.35 -19.73
N ALA A 43 5.89 2.82 -19.85
CA ALA A 43 6.44 1.80 -18.97
C ALA A 43 6.47 2.21 -17.48
N GLY A 44 6.82 3.48 -17.19
CA GLY A 44 6.87 3.99 -15.83
C GLY A 44 5.48 4.11 -15.20
N GLY A 45 4.45 4.43 -15.99
CA GLY A 45 3.05 4.47 -15.55
C GLY A 45 2.49 3.07 -15.30
N LEU A 46 2.73 2.14 -16.22
CA LEU A 46 2.30 0.73 -16.09
C LEU A 46 2.92 0.04 -14.87
N ALA A 47 4.18 0.31 -14.56
CA ALA A 47 4.83 -0.23 -13.37
C ALA A 47 4.12 0.20 -12.08
N LEU A 48 3.70 1.47 -11.97
CA LEU A 48 2.96 1.94 -10.80
C LEU A 48 1.55 1.37 -10.74
N LEU A 49 0.89 1.23 -11.89
CA LEU A 49 -0.44 0.65 -11.95
C LEU A 49 -0.42 -0.80 -11.43
N LEU A 50 0.59 -1.58 -11.83
CA LEU A 50 0.79 -2.94 -11.30
C LEU A 50 1.04 -2.92 -9.79
N VAL A 51 1.93 -2.05 -9.30
CA VAL A 51 2.19 -1.89 -7.86
C VAL A 51 0.91 -1.57 -7.09
N PHE A 52 0.08 -0.67 -7.62
CA PHE A 52 -1.21 -0.34 -7.02
C PHE A 52 -2.15 -1.54 -7.01
N TYR A 53 -2.28 -2.30 -8.10
CA TYR A 53 -3.14 -3.49 -8.12
C TYR A 53 -2.67 -4.58 -7.16
N VAL A 54 -1.37 -4.84 -7.08
CA VAL A 54 -0.80 -5.80 -6.11
C VAL A 54 -1.05 -5.33 -4.68
N TYR A 55 -0.85 -4.03 -4.41
CA TYR A 55 -1.15 -3.44 -3.10
C TYR A 55 -2.65 -3.53 -2.76
N ALA A 56 -3.54 -3.14 -3.66
CA ALA A 56 -4.98 -3.15 -3.45
C ALA A 56 -5.50 -4.59 -3.28
N GLY A 57 -5.03 -5.53 -4.11
CA GLY A 57 -5.34 -6.94 -4.00
C GLY A 57 -4.86 -7.53 -2.67
N THR A 58 -3.64 -7.20 -2.24
CA THR A 58 -3.12 -7.65 -0.94
C THR A 58 -3.93 -7.07 0.23
N ASN A 59 -4.32 -5.80 0.16
CA ASN A 59 -5.19 -5.18 1.18
C ASN A 59 -6.58 -5.79 1.22
N LEU A 60 -7.15 -6.15 0.06
CA LEU A 60 -8.42 -6.88 0.00
C LEU A 60 -8.28 -8.26 0.66
N LEU A 61 -7.20 -8.99 0.37
CA LEU A 61 -6.90 -10.25 1.06
C LEU A 61 -6.77 -10.03 2.57
N LEU A 62 -5.98 -9.06 3.01
CA LEU A 62 -5.81 -8.72 4.43
C LEU A 62 -7.13 -8.37 5.12
N ALA A 63 -8.08 -7.74 4.42
CA ALA A 63 -9.40 -7.41 4.96
C ALA A 63 -10.28 -8.65 5.19
N LEU A 64 -10.21 -9.65 4.30
CA LEU A 64 -11.05 -10.86 4.33
C LEU A 64 -10.56 -11.92 5.34
N LEU A 65 -9.27 -11.89 5.61
CA LEU A 65 -8.52 -12.95 6.27
C LEU A 65 -8.60 -12.65 7.81
N PRO A 66 -8.77 -13.66 8.69
CA PRO A 66 -9.04 -13.48 10.13
C PRO A 66 -7.93 -12.70 10.89
N PRO A 67 -8.12 -12.23 12.12
CA PRO A 67 -6.99 -11.64 12.86
C PRO A 67 -5.88 -12.68 13.09
N GLY A 68 -4.61 -12.34 12.83
CA GLY A 68 -3.49 -13.26 13.00
C GLY A 68 -2.12 -12.67 12.64
N ARG A 69 -1.05 -13.34 13.09
CA ARG A 69 0.36 -12.91 12.87
C ARG A 69 0.77 -12.90 11.40
N TRP A 70 0.11 -13.69 10.57
CA TRP A 70 0.36 -13.75 9.12
C TRP A 70 0.04 -12.43 8.40
N LYS A 71 -0.77 -11.52 8.98
CA LYS A 71 -1.00 -10.18 8.41
C LYS A 71 0.29 -9.37 8.33
N ALA A 72 1.10 -9.40 9.38
CA ALA A 72 2.39 -8.72 9.41
C ALA A 72 3.35 -9.28 8.34
N VAL A 73 3.36 -10.61 8.20
CA VAL A 73 4.17 -11.31 7.19
C VAL A 73 3.74 -10.90 5.79
N LEU A 74 2.44 -10.86 5.49
CA LEU A 74 1.94 -10.42 4.18
C LEU A 74 2.28 -8.95 3.88
N CYS A 75 2.19 -8.05 4.86
CA CYS A 75 2.62 -6.66 4.68
C CYS A 75 4.12 -6.55 4.37
N ALA A 76 4.96 -7.33 5.07
CA ALA A 76 6.40 -7.36 4.81
C ALA A 76 6.72 -7.95 3.43
N LEU A 77 6.08 -9.07 3.07
CA LEU A 77 6.21 -9.70 1.76
C LEU A 77 5.79 -8.76 0.63
N LEU A 78 4.72 -7.98 0.82
CA LEU A 78 4.30 -6.96 -0.14
C LEU A 78 5.39 -5.91 -0.37
N GLY A 79 5.97 -5.36 0.71
CA GLY A 79 7.07 -4.40 0.61
C GLY A 79 8.28 -4.99 -0.12
N VAL A 80 8.68 -6.22 0.23
CA VAL A 80 9.80 -6.93 -0.41
C VAL A 80 9.52 -7.20 -1.89
N ALA A 81 8.31 -7.63 -2.25
CA ALA A 81 7.91 -7.87 -3.63
C ALA A 81 7.94 -6.58 -4.46
N VAL A 82 7.42 -5.47 -3.92
CA VAL A 82 7.46 -4.15 -4.58
C VAL A 82 8.91 -3.68 -4.75
N LEU A 83 9.75 -3.87 -3.74
CA LEU A 83 11.17 -3.55 -3.82
C LEU A 83 11.84 -4.37 -4.93
N ALA A 84 11.73 -5.70 -4.89
CA ALA A 84 12.35 -6.60 -5.86
C ALA A 84 11.91 -6.32 -7.30
N TYR A 85 10.63 -5.97 -7.50
CA TYR A 85 10.08 -5.64 -8.82
C TYR A 85 10.63 -4.33 -9.38
N LEU A 86 10.69 -3.28 -8.57
CA LEU A 86 11.08 -1.94 -9.04
C LEU A 86 12.59 -1.69 -9.00
N LEU A 87 13.34 -2.37 -8.13
CA LEU A 87 14.77 -2.09 -7.90
C LEU A 87 15.63 -2.15 -9.18
N PRO A 88 15.45 -3.11 -10.11
CA PRO A 88 16.30 -3.21 -11.31
C PRO A 88 16.20 -2.03 -12.27
N GLN A 89 15.04 -1.39 -12.37
CA GLN A 89 14.78 -0.34 -13.37
C GLN A 89 14.50 1.03 -12.75
N HIS A 90 14.03 1.06 -11.51
CA HIS A 90 13.49 2.24 -10.85
C HIS A 90 13.83 2.27 -9.34
N PRO A 91 15.11 2.33 -8.96
CA PRO A 91 15.56 2.15 -7.57
C PRO A 91 14.95 3.14 -6.58
N LEU A 92 14.82 4.43 -6.96
CA LEU A 92 14.18 5.43 -6.09
C LEU A 92 12.70 5.15 -5.87
N ARG A 93 11.99 4.73 -6.92
CA ARG A 93 10.58 4.34 -6.83
C ARG A 93 10.46 3.06 -6.00
N ALA A 94 11.41 2.12 -6.13
CA ALA A 94 11.42 0.87 -5.39
C ALA A 94 11.45 1.11 -3.88
N ILE A 95 12.36 1.95 -3.41
CA ILE A 95 12.46 2.29 -1.98
C ILE A 95 11.19 2.99 -1.51
N TYR A 96 10.72 3.99 -2.25
CA TYR A 96 9.52 4.74 -1.87
C TYR A 96 8.27 3.84 -1.78
N PHE A 97 7.97 3.09 -2.86
CA PHE A 97 6.76 2.28 -2.92
C PHE A 97 6.81 1.02 -2.07
N SER A 98 7.99 0.44 -1.82
CA SER A 98 8.11 -0.71 -0.91
C SER A 98 7.77 -0.31 0.53
N VAL A 99 8.34 0.79 1.00
CA VAL A 99 8.04 1.33 2.33
C VAL A 99 6.58 1.77 2.40
N LEU A 100 6.09 2.51 1.40
CA LEU A 100 4.72 3.03 1.38
C LEU A 100 3.68 1.90 1.40
N SER A 101 3.85 0.88 0.55
CA SER A 101 2.91 -0.25 0.47
C SER A 101 2.90 -1.08 1.76
N GLY A 102 4.06 -1.46 2.28
CA GLY A 102 4.14 -2.26 3.51
C GLY A 102 3.61 -1.51 4.74
N THR A 103 3.97 -0.24 4.89
CA THR A 103 3.55 0.57 6.05
C THR A 103 2.06 0.90 6.03
N LEU A 104 1.49 1.29 4.88
CA LEU A 104 0.05 1.57 4.79
C LEU A 104 -0.79 0.31 4.99
N SER A 105 -0.37 -0.82 4.43
CA SER A 105 -1.05 -2.10 4.69
C SER A 105 -1.00 -2.46 6.17
N TRP A 106 0.13 -2.26 6.84
CA TRP A 106 0.24 -2.50 8.28
C TRP A 106 -0.64 -1.55 9.11
N LEU A 107 -0.65 -0.26 8.77
CA LEU A 107 -1.53 0.73 9.42
C LEU A 107 -3.01 0.39 9.21
N ALA A 108 -3.40 -0.08 8.03
CA ALA A 108 -4.77 -0.51 7.76
C ALA A 108 -5.16 -1.74 8.61
N VAL A 109 -4.26 -2.70 8.78
CA VAL A 109 -4.46 -3.86 9.67
C VAL A 109 -4.65 -3.41 11.12
N LEU A 110 -3.81 -2.50 11.62
CA LEU A 110 -3.93 -1.95 12.98
C LEU A 110 -5.22 -1.15 13.17
N ALA A 111 -5.57 -0.30 12.22
CA ALA A 111 -6.80 0.48 12.24
C ALA A 111 -8.04 -0.42 12.23
N SER A 112 -8.05 -1.45 11.39
CA SER A 112 -9.12 -2.46 11.36
C SER A 112 -9.24 -3.19 12.69
N ALA A 113 -8.13 -3.60 13.30
CA ALA A 113 -8.13 -4.26 14.60
C ALA A 113 -8.71 -3.37 15.71
N ARG A 114 -8.24 -2.11 15.80
CA ARG A 114 -8.72 -1.12 16.79
C ARG A 114 -10.19 -0.77 16.60
N LEU A 115 -10.64 -0.61 15.35
CA LEU A 115 -12.06 -0.33 15.05
C LEU A 115 -12.94 -1.52 15.40
N ALA A 116 -12.47 -2.74 15.13
CA ALA A 116 -13.18 -3.96 15.49
C ALA A 116 -13.25 -4.21 17.00
N GLU A 117 -12.26 -3.77 17.78
CA GLU A 117 -12.30 -3.76 19.25
C GLU A 117 -13.34 -2.76 19.77
N ARG A 118 -13.33 -1.52 19.26
CA ARG A 118 -14.30 -0.48 19.66
C ARG A 118 -15.75 -0.83 19.35
N LEU A 119 -16.01 -1.56 18.26
CA LEU A 119 -17.35 -2.01 17.87
C LEU A 119 -17.83 -3.27 18.63
N ARG A 120 -16.97 -3.86 19.47
CA ARG A 120 -17.29 -5.00 20.33
C ARG A 120 -17.50 -4.62 21.80
N GLY A 121 -17.00 -3.45 22.20
CA GLY A 121 -17.26 -2.86 23.52
C GLY A 121 -18.63 -2.21 23.61
#